data_AF-A0A954B6N9-F1
#
_entry.id   AF-A0A954B6N9-F1
#
_cell.length_a   1.000
_cell.length_b   1.000
_cell.length_c   1.000
_cell.angle_alpha   90.00
_cell.angle_beta   90.00
_cell.angle_gamma   90.00
#
_symmetry.space_group_name_H-M   'P 1'
#
loop_
_entity.id
_entity.type
_entity.pdbx_description
1 polymer ?
#
loop_
_entity_poly.entity_id
_entity_poly.type
_entity_poly.pdbx_seq_one_letter_code
_entity_poly.pdbx_strand_id
1 'polypeptide(L)'
;MREWVEQVVNSGPFQTVVLCLILVNAVLLGVETLPVAEASSDEIMLLDRAIVYAFVIELALRIYAQRLAYFANGWNIFDFIIVFVSLFAASSGLAAIRAFRVLRVLRVVTVIPRMRIVVGALLDAIPGIASVGVVVVLIDYVFAVIGANLYGGDHPSLFGDVFTAMYTLFQVMTLEGWPDIA
;
A
#
# COMPACT_ATOMS: atom_id res chain seq x y z
N MET A 1 -26.95 24.19 7.65
CA MET A 1 -26.40 22.99 8.32
C MET A 1 -25.29 22.32 7.50
N ARG A 2 -25.48 22.02 6.20
CA ARG A 2 -24.43 21.45 5.33
C ARG A 2 -23.16 22.32 5.23
N GLU A 3 -23.32 23.62 4.96
CA GLU A 3 -22.20 24.56 4.83
C GLU A 3 -21.35 24.62 6.10
N TRP A 4 -21.98 24.50 7.28
CA TRP A 4 -21.28 24.40 8.55
C TRP A 4 -20.44 23.11 8.64
N VAL A 5 -21.00 21.96 8.24
CA VAL A 5 -20.24 20.69 8.21
C VAL A 5 -19.06 20.79 7.26
N GLU A 6 -19.26 21.41 6.10
CA GLU A 6 -18.20 21.62 5.11
C GLU A 6 -17.08 22.52 5.66
N GLN A 7 -17.43 23.61 6.36
CA GLN A 7 -16.45 24.47 7.03
C GLN A 7 -15.67 23.73 8.11
N VAL A 8 -16.34 22.90 8.91
CA VAL A 8 -15.68 22.11 9.97
C VAL A 8 -14.73 21.07 9.37
N VAL A 9 -15.18 20.30 8.38
CA VAL A 9 -14.40 19.22 7.77
C VAL A 9 -13.17 19.76 7.00
N ASN A 10 -13.30 20.94 6.40
CA ASN A 10 -12.20 21.60 5.68
C ASN A 10 -11.30 22.44 6.61
N SER A 11 -11.63 22.54 7.91
CA SER A 11 -10.84 23.33 8.85
C SER A 11 -9.48 22.66 9.13
N GLY A 12 -8.44 23.48 9.26
CA GLY A 12 -7.10 23.01 9.62
C GLY A 12 -7.06 22.18 10.92
N PRO A 13 -7.75 22.58 12.01
CA PRO A 13 -7.79 21.79 13.23
C PRO A 13 -8.39 20.40 13.03
N PHE A 14 -9.48 20.28 12.27
CA PHE A 14 -10.09 18.98 11.97
C PHE A 14 -9.13 18.07 11.20
N GLN A 15 -8.46 18.61 10.18
CA GLN A 15 -7.47 17.85 9.41
C GLN A 15 -6.28 17.41 10.27
N THR A 16 -5.81 18.26 11.19
CA THR A 16 -4.75 17.93 12.15
C THR A 16 -5.19 16.80 13.09
N VAL A 17 -6.41 16.83 13.60
CA VAL A 17 -6.95 15.76 14.46
C VAL A 17 -6.98 14.43 13.70
N VAL A 18 -7.48 14.43 12.45
CA VAL A 18 -7.50 13.21 11.61
C VAL A 18 -6.10 12.70 11.36
N LEU A 19 -5.14 13.58 11.06
CA LEU A 19 -3.74 13.22 10.88
C LEU A 19 -3.16 12.60 12.16
N CYS A 20 -3.39 13.20 13.32
CA CYS A 20 -2.96 12.66 14.61
C CYS A 20 -3.55 11.27 14.87
N LEU A 21 -4.84 11.06 14.58
CA LEU A 21 -5.46 9.73 14.70
C LEU A 21 -4.80 8.69 13.79
N ILE A 22 -4.44 9.07 12.55
CA ILE A 22 -3.73 8.18 11.63
C ILE A 22 -2.35 7.82 12.20
N LEU A 23 -1.60 8.80 12.71
CA LEU A 23 -0.27 8.57 13.29
C LEU A 23 -0.34 7.70 14.54
N VAL A 24 -1.27 7.97 15.45
CA VAL A 24 -1.50 7.14 16.64
C VAL A 24 -1.84 5.71 16.22
N ASN A 25 -2.70 5.53 15.22
CA ASN A 25 -3.05 4.20 14.75
C ASN A 25 -1.89 3.45 14.09
N ALA A 26 -1.03 4.15 13.34
CA ALA A 26 0.19 3.58 12.80
C ALA A 26 1.14 3.09 13.91
N VAL A 27 1.29 3.87 14.99
CA VAL A 27 2.07 3.46 16.16
C VAL A 27 1.45 2.24 16.84
N LEU A 28 0.13 2.21 17.03
CA LEU A 28 -0.57 1.05 17.62
C LEU A 28 -0.35 -0.23 16.81
N LEU A 29 -0.42 -0.16 15.48
CA LEU A 29 -0.11 -1.31 14.61
C LEU A 29 1.33 -1.81 14.79
N GLY A 30 2.28 -0.91 15.01
CA GLY A 30 3.66 -1.28 15.32
C GLY A 30 3.78 -1.94 16.70
N VAL A 31 3.11 -1.37 17.72
CA VAL A 31 3.11 -1.91 19.08
C VAL A 31 2.52 -3.33 19.11
N GLU A 32 1.48 -3.62 18.33
CA GLU A 32 0.89 -4.96 18.23
C GLU A 32 1.88 -6.04 17.74
N THR A 33 2.99 -5.67 17.11
CA THR A 33 4.05 -6.62 16.71
C THR A 33 5.03 -6.96 17.83
N LEU A 34 4.97 -6.22 18.95
CA LEU A 34 5.88 -6.40 20.07
C LEU A 34 5.28 -7.35 21.11
N PRO A 35 6.12 -8.11 21.85
CA PRO A 35 5.66 -9.02 22.91
C PRO A 35 4.85 -8.32 24.02
N VAL A 36 5.11 -7.02 24.24
CA VAL A 36 4.39 -6.20 25.23
C VAL A 36 2.90 -6.06 24.92
N ALA A 37 2.50 -6.22 23.65
CA ALA A 37 1.09 -6.13 23.26
C ALA A 37 0.23 -7.24 23.85
N GLU A 38 0.81 -8.39 24.22
CA GLU A 38 0.07 -9.48 24.85
C GLU A 38 -0.52 -9.07 26.21
N ALA A 39 0.20 -8.21 26.95
CA ALA A 39 -0.22 -7.73 28.28
C ALA A 39 -1.34 -6.67 28.24
N SER A 40 -1.48 -5.95 27.12
CA SER A 40 -2.48 -4.87 26.95
C SER A 40 -3.37 -5.09 25.72
N SER A 41 -3.55 -6.35 25.31
CA SER A 41 -4.20 -6.72 24.06
C SER A 41 -5.64 -6.21 23.94
N ASP A 42 -6.42 -6.27 25.03
CA ASP A 42 -7.81 -5.80 25.05
C ASP A 42 -7.91 -4.26 24.92
N GLU A 43 -7.02 -3.52 25.58
CA GLU A 43 -6.99 -2.05 25.52
C GLU A 43 -6.59 -1.56 24.13
N ILE A 44 -5.58 -2.20 23.53
CA ILE A 44 -5.12 -1.89 22.17
C ILE A 44 -6.23 -2.18 21.16
N MET A 45 -6.93 -3.32 21.31
CA MET A 45 -8.03 -3.67 20.41
C MET A 45 -9.23 -2.71 20.54
N LEU A 46 -9.56 -2.26 21.75
CA LEU A 46 -10.60 -1.26 21.98
C LEU A 46 -10.24 0.07 21.31
N LEU A 47 -9.00 0.52 21.48
CA LEU A 47 -8.51 1.77 20.90
C LEU A 47 -8.46 1.71 19.37
N ASP A 48 -8.00 0.59 18.78
CA ASP A 48 -8.00 0.39 17.33
C ASP A 48 -9.42 0.49 16.76
N ARG A 49 -10.40 -0.19 17.39
CA ARG A 49 -11.81 -0.12 16.99
C ARG A 49 -12.34 1.30 17.08
N ALA A 50 -12.05 2.02 18.17
CA ALA A 50 -12.48 3.41 18.35
C ALA A 50 -11.95 4.32 17.24
N ILE A 51 -10.69 4.15 16.83
CA ILE A 51 -10.09 4.92 15.74
C ILE A 51 -10.77 4.59 14.40
N VAL A 52 -11.03 3.32 14.11
CA VAL A 52 -11.77 2.92 12.89
C VAL A 52 -13.14 3.58 12.86
N TYR A 53 -13.90 3.58 13.96
CA TYR A 53 -15.19 4.27 14.02
C TYR A 53 -15.07 5.78 13.82
N ALA A 54 -14.05 6.42 14.39
CA ALA A 54 -13.79 7.84 14.17
C ALA A 54 -13.55 8.15 12.67
N PHE A 55 -12.82 7.29 11.97
CA PHE A 55 -12.60 7.40 10.53
C PHE A 55 -13.86 7.19 9.69
N VAL A 56 -14.74 6.27 10.11
CA VAL A 56 -16.04 6.08 9.44
C VAL A 56 -16.92 7.33 9.60
N ILE A 57 -16.95 7.93 10.80
CA ILE A 57 -17.69 9.16 11.05
C ILE A 57 -17.12 10.31 10.21
N GLU A 58 -15.80 10.48 10.19
CA GLU A 58 -15.13 11.49 9.39
C GLU A 58 -15.43 11.34 7.88
N LEU A 59 -15.36 10.12 7.38
CA LEU A 59 -15.74 9.80 6.00
C LEU A 59 -17.21 10.14 5.71
N ALA A 60 -18.13 9.77 6.60
CA ALA A 60 -19.55 10.06 6.45
C ALA A 60 -19.81 11.58 6.43
N LEU A 61 -19.13 12.35 7.28
CA LEU A 61 -19.21 13.81 7.28
C LEU A 61 -18.69 14.42 5.97
N ARG A 62 -17.58 13.91 5.42
CA ARG A 62 -17.05 14.33 4.12
C ARG A 62 -18.01 14.06 2.97
N ILE A 63 -18.59 12.86 2.93
CA ILE A 63 -19.59 12.47 1.92
C ILE A 63 -20.84 13.34 2.07
N TYR A 64 -21.30 13.63 3.29
CA TYR A 64 -22.45 14.49 3.52
C TYR A 64 -22.20 15.94 3.06
N ALA A 65 -21.01 16.48 3.31
CA ALA A 65 -20.62 17.82 2.88
C ALA A 65 -20.50 17.91 1.35
N GLN A 66 -19.78 16.99 0.70
CA GLN A 66 -19.41 17.08 -0.72
C GLN A 66 -20.38 16.35 -1.67
N ARG A 67 -21.26 15.46 -1.16
CA ARG A 67 -22.22 14.66 -1.94
C ARG A 67 -21.55 13.91 -3.10
N LEU A 68 -22.13 13.98 -4.30
CA LEU A 68 -21.60 13.34 -5.50
C LEU A 68 -20.23 13.88 -5.92
N ALA A 69 -19.89 15.13 -5.55
CA ALA A 69 -18.58 15.69 -5.84
C ALA A 69 -17.47 15.00 -5.04
N TYR A 70 -17.79 14.33 -3.93
CA TYR A 70 -16.83 13.49 -3.19
C TYR A 70 -16.22 12.42 -4.10
N PHE A 71 -17.06 11.74 -4.88
CA PHE A 71 -16.69 10.64 -5.76
C PHE A 71 -16.09 11.11 -7.10
N ALA A 72 -16.00 12.41 -7.36
CA ALA A 72 -15.28 12.94 -8.52
C ALA A 72 -13.76 13.06 -8.27
N ASN A 73 -13.33 13.03 -7.00
CA ASN A 73 -11.92 13.18 -6.62
C ASN A 73 -11.30 11.81 -6.32
N GLY A 74 -10.28 11.41 -7.09
CA GLY A 74 -9.60 10.11 -6.92
C GLY A 74 -9.01 9.90 -5.52
N TRP A 75 -8.54 10.95 -4.85
CA TRP A 75 -8.01 10.84 -3.48
C TRP A 75 -9.09 10.56 -2.45
N ASN A 76 -10.29 11.10 -2.65
CA ASN A 76 -11.45 10.79 -1.82
C ASN A 76 -11.92 9.35 -2.04
N ILE A 77 -11.94 8.87 -3.29
CA ILE A 77 -12.27 7.47 -3.60
C ILE A 77 -11.25 6.52 -2.94
N PHE A 78 -9.96 6.83 -3.02
CA PHE A 78 -8.91 6.03 -2.39
C PHE A 78 -9.09 5.97 -0.86
N ASP A 79 -9.37 7.11 -0.24
CA ASP A 79 -9.68 7.21 1.19
C ASP A 79 -10.90 6.37 1.59
N PHE A 80 -11.98 6.43 0.80
CA PHE A 80 -13.18 5.61 0.96
C PHE A 80 -12.87 4.11 0.90
N ILE A 81 -12.08 3.67 -0.09
CA ILE A 81 -11.69 2.27 -0.24
C ILE A 81 -10.92 1.79 1.00
N ILE A 82 -10.00 2.59 1.51
CA ILE A 82 -9.21 2.21 2.70
C ILE A 82 -10.11 2.03 3.93
N VAL A 83 -11.03 2.96 4.17
CA VAL A 83 -11.96 2.86 5.32
C VAL A 83 -12.87 1.65 5.16
N PHE A 84 -13.35 1.38 3.95
CA PHE A 84 -14.17 0.21 3.64
C PHE A 84 -13.41 -1.11 3.87
N VAL A 85 -12.18 -1.23 3.36
CA VAL A 85 -11.32 -2.40 3.59
C VAL A 85 -11.01 -2.56 5.08
N SER A 86 -10.82 -1.46 5.81
CA SER A 86 -10.57 -1.50 7.26
C SER A 86 -11.76 -2.04 8.05
N LEU A 87 -12.99 -1.66 7.68
CA LEU A 87 -14.21 -2.21 8.27
C LEU A 87 -14.34 -3.71 7.98
N PHE A 88 -14.11 -4.10 6.71
CA PHE A 88 -14.17 -5.49 6.31
C PHE A 88 -13.14 -6.34 7.07
N ALA A 89 -11.90 -5.86 7.15
CA ALA A 89 -10.82 -6.50 7.91
C ALA A 89 -11.15 -6.66 9.40
N ALA A 90 -11.78 -5.66 10.02
CA ALA A 90 -12.20 -5.72 11.43
C ALA A 90 -13.31 -6.75 11.68
N SER A 91 -14.17 -7.01 10.68
CA SER A 91 -15.25 -8.01 10.77
C SER A 91 -14.82 -9.42 10.36
N SER A 92 -13.69 -9.55 9.66
CA SER A 92 -13.25 -10.83 9.09
C SER A 92 -12.50 -11.69 10.12
N GLY A 93 -12.81 -13.00 10.16
CA GLY A 93 -12.05 -13.98 10.94
C GLY A 93 -10.74 -14.44 10.29
N LEU A 94 -10.45 -14.00 9.06
CA LEU A 94 -9.29 -14.45 8.29
C LEU A 94 -8.07 -13.59 8.60
N ALA A 95 -6.99 -14.24 9.07
CA ALA A 95 -5.74 -13.56 9.44
C ALA A 95 -5.15 -12.71 8.29
N ALA A 96 -5.20 -13.20 7.05
CA ALA A 96 -4.71 -12.47 5.88
C ALA A 96 -5.46 -11.16 5.64
N ILE A 97 -6.78 -11.14 5.84
CA ILE A 97 -7.60 -9.93 5.62
C ILE A 97 -7.32 -8.91 6.72
N ARG A 98 -7.06 -9.37 7.96
CA ARG A 98 -6.61 -8.48 9.04
C ARG A 98 -5.31 -7.75 8.70
N ALA A 99 -4.42 -8.31 7.89
CA ALA A 99 -3.19 -7.63 7.48
C ALA A 99 -3.46 -6.37 6.62
N PHE A 100 -4.55 -6.34 5.84
CA PHE A 100 -4.92 -5.16 5.05
C PHE A 100 -5.25 -3.93 5.88
N ARG A 101 -5.46 -4.08 7.20
CA ARG A 101 -5.63 -2.93 8.07
C ARG A 101 -4.42 -1.99 8.03
N VAL A 102 -3.21 -2.50 7.74
CA VAL A 102 -1.99 -1.69 7.58
C VAL A 102 -2.12 -0.66 6.45
N LEU A 103 -2.95 -0.93 5.44
CA LEU A 103 -3.22 0.01 4.34
C LEU A 103 -3.78 1.35 4.84
N ARG A 104 -4.42 1.39 6.02
CA ARG A 104 -4.92 2.64 6.60
C ARG A 104 -3.82 3.65 6.94
N VAL A 105 -2.57 3.21 7.09
CA VAL A 105 -1.42 4.11 7.24
C VAL A 105 -1.23 4.94 5.96
N LEU A 106 -1.62 4.41 4.79
CA LEU A 106 -1.57 5.14 3.52
C LEU A 106 -2.54 6.34 3.48
N ARG A 107 -3.48 6.47 4.42
CA ARG A 107 -4.32 7.68 4.55
C ARG A 107 -3.50 8.93 4.86
N VAL A 108 -2.26 8.80 5.36
CA VAL A 108 -1.34 9.95 5.47
C VAL A 108 -1.16 10.62 4.09
N VAL A 109 -1.09 9.83 3.02
CA VAL A 109 -0.98 10.33 1.64
C VAL A 109 -2.23 11.13 1.26
N THR A 110 -3.43 10.65 1.61
CA THR A 110 -4.66 11.41 1.32
C THR A 110 -4.76 12.65 2.18
N VAL A 111 -4.29 12.68 3.42
CA VAL A 111 -4.45 13.89 4.25
C VAL A 111 -3.41 14.97 3.93
N ILE A 112 -2.18 14.58 3.56
CA ILE A 112 -1.08 15.53 3.32
C ILE A 112 -1.00 15.89 1.82
N PRO A 113 -1.30 17.14 1.40
CA PRO A 113 -1.31 17.51 -0.01
C PRO A 113 0.04 17.31 -0.71
N ARG A 114 1.16 17.55 0.00
CA ARG A 114 2.51 17.32 -0.54
C ARG A 114 2.76 15.85 -0.88
N MET A 115 2.25 14.92 -0.08
CA MET A 115 2.36 13.48 -0.35
C MET A 115 1.58 13.08 -1.59
N ARG A 116 0.39 13.67 -1.81
CA ARG A 116 -0.40 13.45 -3.03
C ARG A 116 0.37 13.83 -4.29
N ILE A 117 1.12 14.94 -4.25
CA ILE A 117 1.94 15.39 -5.38
C ILE A 117 3.06 14.38 -5.65
N VAL A 118 3.77 13.94 -4.61
CA VAL A 118 4.87 12.98 -4.75
C VAL A 118 4.36 11.64 -5.31
N VAL A 119 3.30 11.10 -4.71
CA VAL A 119 2.71 9.82 -5.17
C VAL A 119 2.12 9.97 -6.58
N GLY A 120 1.48 11.10 -6.89
CA GLY A 120 1.00 11.39 -8.23
C GLY A 120 2.12 11.36 -9.27
N ALA A 121 3.24 12.04 -9.00
CA ALA A 121 4.40 12.04 -9.89
C ALA A 121 5.00 10.64 -10.08
N LEU A 122 5.01 9.81 -9.02
CA LEU A 122 5.43 8.41 -9.14
C LEU A 122 4.49 7.60 -10.04
N LEU A 123 3.17 7.77 -9.88
CA LEU A 123 2.17 7.11 -10.71
C LEU A 123 2.25 7.56 -12.18
N ASP A 124 2.48 8.86 -12.41
CA ASP A 124 2.63 9.43 -13.75
C ASP A 124 3.88 8.90 -14.47
N ALA A 125 4.91 8.48 -13.72
CA ALA A 125 6.11 7.84 -14.28
C ALA A 125 5.88 6.38 -14.70
N ILE A 126 4.84 5.70 -14.17
CA ILE A 126 4.61 4.26 -14.41
C ILE A 126 4.48 3.92 -15.89
N PRO A 127 3.70 4.62 -16.74
CA PRO A 127 3.59 4.28 -18.15
C PRO A 127 4.92 4.34 -18.91
N GLY A 128 5.76 5.33 -18.57
CA GLY A 128 7.10 5.46 -19.14
C GLY A 128 8.02 4.31 -18.72
N ILE A 129 8.05 4.00 -17.42
CA ILE A 129 8.83 2.88 -16.87
C ILE A 129 8.34 1.55 -17.43
N ALA A 130 7.01 1.35 -17.55
CA ALA A 130 6.42 0.13 -18.08
C ALA A 130 6.85 -0.13 -19.53
N SER A 131 6.95 0.92 -20.35
CA SER A 131 7.41 0.80 -21.75
C SER A 131 8.84 0.26 -21.83
N VAL A 132 9.74 0.78 -20.99
CA VAL A 132 11.12 0.28 -20.87
C VAL A 132 11.14 -1.12 -20.27
N GLY A 133 10.30 -1.38 -19.26
CA GLY A 133 10.17 -2.67 -18.60
C GLY A 133 9.78 -3.79 -19.57
N VAL A 134 8.90 -3.53 -20.53
CA VAL A 134 8.55 -4.52 -21.58
C VAL A 134 9.77 -4.92 -22.41
N VAL A 135 10.60 -3.94 -22.80
CA VAL A 135 11.83 -4.22 -23.56
C VAL A 135 12.81 -5.03 -22.72
N VAL A 136 12.97 -4.66 -21.44
CA VAL A 136 13.84 -5.38 -20.50
C VAL A 136 13.38 -6.84 -20.33
N VAL A 137 12.08 -7.08 -20.10
CA VAL A 137 11.52 -8.43 -19.97
C VAL A 137 11.68 -9.24 -21.25
N LEU A 138 11.54 -8.62 -22.42
CA LEU A 138 11.76 -9.31 -23.69
C LEU A 138 13.23 -9.74 -23.86
N ILE A 139 14.17 -8.85 -23.53
CA ILE A 139 15.61 -9.14 -23.58
C ILE A 139 15.92 -10.27 -22.60
N ASP A 140 15.46 -10.16 -21.35
CA ASP A 140 15.62 -11.18 -20.32
C ASP A 140 15.10 -12.55 -20.78
N TYR A 141 13.90 -12.59 -21.38
CA TYR A 141 13.32 -13.81 -21.93
C TYR A 141 14.18 -14.45 -23.03
N VAL A 142 14.68 -13.65 -23.99
CA VAL A 142 15.53 -14.17 -25.08
C VAL A 142 16.81 -14.78 -24.51
N PHE A 143 17.47 -14.08 -23.58
CA PHE A 143 18.67 -14.60 -22.94
C PHE A 143 18.39 -15.81 -22.04
N ALA A 144 17.22 -15.87 -21.40
CA ALA A 144 16.82 -17.01 -20.59
C ALA A 144 16.62 -18.27 -21.43
N VAL A 145 15.99 -18.15 -22.61
CA VAL A 145 15.88 -19.28 -23.55
C VAL A 145 17.25 -19.74 -24.02
N ILE A 146 18.15 -18.81 -24.36
CA ILE A 146 19.52 -19.14 -24.76
C ILE A 146 20.25 -19.84 -23.61
N GLY A 147 20.20 -19.26 -22.41
CA GLY A 147 20.86 -19.78 -21.21
C GLY A 147 20.35 -21.17 -20.84
N ALA A 148 19.04 -21.40 -20.90
CA ALA A 148 18.46 -22.70 -20.61
C ALA A 148 18.90 -23.79 -21.60
N ASN A 149 18.99 -23.46 -22.89
CA ASN A 149 19.45 -24.41 -23.91
C ASN A 149 20.96 -24.68 -23.84
N LEU A 150 21.77 -23.69 -23.45
CA LEU A 150 23.23 -23.81 -23.41
C LEU A 150 23.74 -24.40 -22.09
N TYR A 151 23.18 -23.95 -20.96
CA TYR A 151 23.71 -24.21 -19.62
C TYR A 151 22.78 -25.04 -18.74
N GLY A 152 21.55 -25.35 -19.18
CA GLY A 152 20.58 -26.09 -18.35
C GLY A 152 21.01 -27.50 -18.00
N GLY A 153 21.88 -28.13 -18.79
CA GLY A 153 22.46 -29.43 -18.49
C GLY A 153 23.52 -29.40 -17.38
N ASP A 154 24.39 -28.40 -17.41
CA ASP A 154 25.52 -28.27 -16.47
C ASP A 154 25.12 -27.53 -15.17
N HIS A 155 24.23 -26.56 -15.29
CA HIS A 155 23.78 -25.69 -14.20
C HIS A 155 22.24 -25.68 -14.07
N PRO A 156 21.60 -26.82 -13.77
CA PRO A 156 20.15 -26.93 -13.72
C PRO A 156 19.48 -26.05 -12.65
N SER A 157 20.18 -25.69 -11.56
CA SER A 157 19.66 -24.79 -10.54
C SER A 157 19.59 -23.32 -10.97
N LEU A 158 20.32 -22.94 -12.03
CA LEU A 158 20.40 -21.58 -12.56
C LEU A 158 19.70 -21.47 -13.92
N PHE A 159 19.84 -22.48 -14.78
CA PHE A 159 19.37 -22.47 -16.15
C PHE A 159 18.51 -23.71 -16.51
N GLY A 160 17.99 -24.45 -15.53
CA GLY A 160 17.27 -25.71 -15.79
C GLY A 160 16.01 -25.55 -16.65
N ASP A 161 15.31 -24.43 -16.52
CA ASP A 161 14.17 -24.05 -17.34
C ASP A 161 14.15 -22.53 -17.56
N VAL A 162 13.27 -22.07 -18.46
CA VAL A 162 13.19 -20.65 -18.85
C VAL A 162 12.85 -19.75 -17.67
N PHE A 163 11.96 -20.14 -16.74
CA PHE A 163 11.59 -19.28 -15.61
C PHE A 163 12.72 -19.17 -14.60
N THR A 164 13.44 -20.26 -14.37
CA THR A 164 14.63 -20.26 -13.50
C THR A 164 15.73 -19.39 -14.11
N ALA A 165 15.99 -19.55 -15.41
CA ALA A 165 16.96 -18.73 -16.15
C ALA A 165 16.60 -17.24 -16.15
N MET A 166 15.31 -16.88 -16.34
CA MET A 166 14.83 -15.50 -16.23
C MET A 166 15.07 -14.92 -14.83
N TYR A 167 14.81 -15.69 -13.76
CA TYR A 167 15.08 -15.23 -12.39
C TYR A 167 16.57 -14.99 -12.16
N THR A 168 17.44 -15.92 -12.58
CA THR A 168 18.89 -15.77 -12.47
C THR A 168 19.41 -14.56 -13.26
N LEU A 169 18.95 -14.37 -14.50
CA LEU A 169 19.35 -13.23 -15.33
C LEU A 169 18.82 -11.91 -14.80
N PHE A 170 17.62 -11.90 -14.22
CA PHE A 170 17.09 -10.73 -13.51
C PHE A 170 17.96 -10.35 -12.31
N GLN A 171 18.40 -11.32 -11.49
CA GLN A 171 19.33 -11.08 -10.38
C GLN A 171 20.66 -10.48 -10.85
N VAL A 172 21.24 -11.06 -11.91
CA VAL A 172 22.48 -10.55 -12.53
C VAL A 172 22.29 -9.12 -13.05
N MET A 173 21.13 -8.82 -13.67
CA MET A 173 20.80 -7.48 -14.15
C MET A 173 20.67 -6.46 -13.00
N THR A 174 20.19 -6.88 -11.83
CA THR A 174 20.19 -6.05 -10.61
C THR A 174 21.54 -6.00 -9.89
N LEU A 175 22.59 -6.59 -10.50
CA LEU A 175 23.95 -6.72 -9.95
C LEU A 175 24.02 -7.50 -8.63
N GLU A 176 23.03 -8.34 -8.38
CA GLU A 176 22.97 -9.21 -7.20
C GLU A 176 23.54 -10.60 -7.55
N GLY A 177 24.45 -11.13 -6.74
CA GLY A 177 24.92 -12.51 -6.84
C GLY A 177 25.74 -12.86 -8.10
N TRP A 178 26.02 -11.89 -8.99
CA TRP A 178 26.76 -12.15 -10.23
C TRP A 178 28.18 -12.75 -10.05
N PRO A 179 28.96 -12.45 -8.98
CA PRO A 179 30.27 -13.08 -8.79
C PRO A 179 30.18 -14.57 -8.48
N ASP A 180 29.05 -15.05 -7.97
CA ASP A 180 28.82 -16.46 -7.67
C ASP A 180 28.33 -17.24 -8.91
N ILE A 181 27.94 -16.52 -9.96
CA ILE A 181 27.39 -17.04 -11.22
C ILE A 181 28.44 -17.01 -12.35
N ALA A 182 29.42 -16.09 -12.28
CA ALA A 182 30.50 -15.89 -13.26
C ALA A 182 31.67 -16.86 -13.08
#